data_AF-A0A484MDZ5-F1
#
_entry.id   AF-A0A484MDZ5-F1
#
_cell.length_a   1.000
_cell.length_b   1.000
_cell.length_c   1.000
_cell.angle_alpha   90.00
_cell.angle_beta   90.00
_cell.angle_gamma   90.00
#
_symmetry.space_group_name_H-M   'P 1'
#
loop_
_entity.id
_entity.type
_entity.pdbx_description
1 polymer ?
#
loop_
_entity_poly.entity_id
_entity_poly.type
_entity_poly.pdbx_seq_one_letter_code
_entity_poly.pdbx_strand_id
1 'polypeptide(L)'
;MGNSQSSAPNHRFDNAKRAFTEKELEDLNSLFLSLSTQSDENSQYISPSVFKVHFEIQGVLGDRLFDLVTQNRKDEKLTFEDLVISKGTYEKGTKDEIEEFIYQLLDVSGDGTVGR
;
A
#
# COMPACT_ATOMS: atom_id res chain seq x y z
N MET A 1 26.24 -19.88 -11.85
CA MET A 1 26.16 -19.74 -10.38
C MET A 1 24.78 -19.21 -10.06
N GLY A 2 23.91 -20.06 -9.51
CA GLY A 2 22.53 -19.70 -9.17
C GLY A 2 22.49 -19.06 -7.79
N ASN A 3 21.99 -17.84 -7.70
CA ASN A 3 21.63 -17.25 -6.41
C ASN A 3 20.18 -17.58 -6.13
N SER A 4 19.99 -18.62 -5.31
CA SER A 4 18.79 -18.81 -4.53
C SER A 4 18.62 -17.59 -3.62
N GLN A 5 17.87 -16.59 -4.06
CA GLN A 5 17.34 -15.59 -3.13
C GLN A 5 16.22 -16.25 -2.33
N SER A 6 16.61 -16.89 -1.23
CA SER A 6 15.73 -17.17 -0.12
C SER A 6 15.01 -15.87 0.25
N SER A 7 13.68 -15.90 0.29
CA SER A 7 12.81 -14.77 0.63
C SER A 7 13.38 -13.96 1.79
N ALA A 8 13.93 -12.79 1.48
CA ALA A 8 14.42 -11.89 2.51
C ALA A 8 13.24 -11.56 3.44
N PRO A 9 13.42 -11.57 4.77
CA PRO A 9 12.43 -11.02 5.69
C PRO A 9 12.06 -9.64 5.18
N ASN A 10 10.76 -9.35 5.08
CA ASN A 10 10.27 -8.13 4.46
C ASN A 10 10.56 -6.95 5.41
N HIS A 11 11.82 -6.51 5.45
CA HIS A 11 12.38 -5.56 6.42
C HIS A 11 11.60 -4.24 6.46
N ARG A 12 10.92 -3.91 5.36
CA ARG A 12 9.99 -2.77 5.26
C ARG A 12 8.76 -2.93 6.15
N PHE A 13 8.15 -4.11 6.19
CA PHE A 13 6.99 -4.39 7.03
C PHE A 13 7.35 -4.36 8.51
N ASP A 14 8.44 -5.03 8.89
CA ASP A 14 8.91 -5.03 10.29
C ASP A 14 9.24 -3.63 10.78
N ASN A 15 9.86 -2.80 9.93
CA ASN A 15 10.12 -1.40 10.24
C ASN A 15 8.83 -0.59 10.35
N ALA A 16 7.91 -0.72 9.39
CA ALA A 16 6.64 0.01 9.40
C ALA A 16 5.80 -0.34 10.64
N LYS A 17 5.71 -1.62 11.00
CA LYS A 17 4.97 -2.08 12.19
C LYS A 17 5.44 -1.41 13.47
N ARG A 18 6.74 -1.11 13.61
CA ARG A 18 7.30 -0.48 14.82
C ARG A 18 6.81 0.97 15.02
N ALA A 19 6.29 1.60 13.99
CA ALA A 19 5.72 2.94 14.07
C ALA A 19 4.28 2.97 14.63
N PHE A 20 3.66 1.79 14.78
CA PHE A 20 2.29 1.64 15.26
C PHE A 20 2.26 1.01 16.66
N THR A 21 1.28 1.42 17.44
CA THR A 21 0.85 0.71 18.65
C THR A 21 0.12 -0.58 18.28
N GLU A 22 0.02 -1.51 19.24
CA GLU A 22 -0.73 -2.76 19.05
C GLU A 22 -2.19 -2.49 18.65
N LYS A 23 -2.84 -1.52 19.29
CA LYS A 23 -4.22 -1.14 18.99
C LYS A 23 -4.38 -0.59 17.56
N GLU A 24 -3.45 0.25 17.10
CA GLU A 24 -3.47 0.76 15.72
C GLU A 24 -3.31 -0.39 14.70
N LEU A 25 -2.46 -1.39 15.00
CA LEU A 25 -2.31 -2.56 14.14
C LEU A 25 -3.57 -3.45 14.12
N GLU A 26 -4.23 -3.63 15.26
CA GLU A 26 -5.51 -4.34 15.35
C GLU A 26 -6.62 -3.63 14.55
N ASP A 27 -6.67 -2.30 14.63
CA ASP A 27 -7.63 -1.49 13.87
C ASP A 27 -7.37 -1.56 12.38
N LEU A 28 -6.10 -1.46 11.95
CA LEU A 28 -5.70 -1.65 10.55
C LEU A 28 -6.04 -3.06 10.06
N ASN A 29 -5.85 -4.09 10.88
CA ASN A 29 -6.20 -5.46 10.51
C ASN A 29 -7.73 -5.64 10.39
N SER A 30 -8.49 -5.03 11.29
CA SER A 30 -9.96 -5.04 11.23
C SER A 30 -10.48 -4.33 9.97
N LEU A 31 -9.90 -3.19 9.62
CA LEU A 31 -10.16 -2.50 8.36
C LEU A 31 -9.81 -3.40 7.16
N PHE A 32 -8.62 -4.01 7.18
CA PHE A 32 -8.17 -4.88 6.10
C PHE A 32 -9.16 -6.03 5.85
N LEU A 33 -9.54 -6.76 6.91
CA LEU A 33 -10.49 -7.87 6.81
C LEU A 33 -11.86 -7.42 6.31
N SER A 34 -12.34 -6.26 6.78
CA SER A 34 -13.62 -5.71 6.33
C SER A 34 -13.64 -5.39 4.84
N LEU A 35 -12.51 -4.98 4.25
CA LEU A 35 -12.41 -4.67 2.83
C LEU A 35 -12.04 -5.91 1.99
N SER A 36 -11.22 -6.82 2.50
CA SER A 36 -10.79 -8.01 1.77
C SER A 36 -11.95 -9.00 1.58
N THR A 37 -12.85 -9.11 2.55
CA THR A 37 -14.12 -9.88 2.44
C THR A 37 -15.04 -9.39 1.32
N GLN A 38 -14.96 -8.12 0.94
CA GLN A 38 -15.70 -7.56 -0.20
C GLN A 38 -14.98 -7.78 -1.54
N SER A 39 -13.70 -8.16 -1.49
CA SER A 39 -12.82 -8.26 -2.65
C SER A 39 -12.66 -9.69 -3.15
N ASP A 40 -12.53 -10.64 -2.23
CA ASP A 40 -12.26 -12.05 -2.52
C ASP A 40 -12.92 -12.95 -1.47
N GLU A 41 -13.37 -14.14 -1.89
CA GLU A 41 -14.02 -15.11 -1.00
C GLU A 41 -13.10 -15.59 0.13
N ASN A 42 -11.78 -15.64 -0.11
CA ASN A 42 -10.80 -16.05 0.89
C ASN A 42 -10.24 -14.88 1.70
N SER A 43 -10.69 -13.64 1.45
CA SER A 43 -10.32 -12.45 2.21
C SER A 43 -8.81 -12.18 2.28
N GLN A 44 -8.07 -12.63 1.27
CA GLN A 44 -6.60 -12.58 1.27
C GLN A 44 -6.02 -11.22 0.86
N TYR A 45 -6.79 -10.42 0.12
CA TYR A 45 -6.34 -9.13 -0.41
C TYR A 45 -7.52 -8.18 -0.63
N ILE A 46 -7.22 -6.90 -0.74
CA ILE A 46 -8.16 -5.87 -1.18
C ILE A 46 -7.95 -5.64 -2.68
N SER A 47 -9.04 -5.68 -3.44
CA SER A 47 -9.02 -5.43 -4.89
C SER A 47 -9.03 -3.93 -5.21
N PRO A 48 -8.59 -3.52 -6.41
CA PRO A 48 -8.59 -2.11 -6.79
C PRO A 48 -9.98 -1.48 -6.76
N SER A 49 -11.02 -2.23 -7.11
CA SER A 49 -12.40 -1.73 -7.12
C SER A 49 -12.88 -1.40 -5.71
N VAL A 50 -12.71 -2.32 -4.75
CA VAL A 50 -13.10 -2.11 -3.35
C VAL A 50 -12.29 -0.98 -2.73
N PHE A 51 -10.98 -0.94 -2.97
CA PHE A 51 -10.10 0.14 -2.49
C PHE A 51 -10.59 1.52 -2.97
N LYS A 52 -10.78 1.69 -4.27
CA LYS A 52 -11.19 2.97 -4.88
C LYS A 52 -12.57 3.42 -4.40
N VAL A 53 -13.49 2.48 -4.20
CA VAL A 53 -14.83 2.77 -3.63
C VAL A 53 -14.70 3.22 -2.19
N HIS A 54 -13.94 2.51 -1.36
CA HIS A 54 -13.79 2.83 0.06
C HIS A 54 -13.15 4.20 0.31
N PHE A 55 -12.10 4.53 -0.44
CA PHE A 55 -11.39 5.80 -0.30
C PHE A 55 -12.00 6.94 -1.12
N GLU A 56 -13.06 6.66 -1.91
CA GLU A 56 -13.72 7.63 -2.79
C GLU A 56 -12.79 8.28 -3.83
N ILE A 57 -11.72 7.59 -4.23
CA ILE A 57 -10.75 8.06 -5.22
C ILE A 57 -10.90 7.23 -6.49
N GLN A 58 -11.45 7.83 -7.53
CA GLN A 58 -11.72 7.19 -8.82
C GLN A 58 -10.76 7.65 -9.91
N GLY A 59 -10.76 6.94 -11.04
CA GLY A 59 -9.95 7.27 -12.21
C GLY A 59 -8.45 7.08 -11.99
N VAL A 60 -7.65 7.75 -12.83
CA VAL A 60 -6.19 7.56 -12.92
C VAL A 60 -5.45 7.84 -11.61
N LEU A 61 -5.93 8.77 -10.79
CA LEU A 61 -5.33 9.03 -9.48
C LEU A 61 -5.58 7.87 -8.50
N GLY A 62 -6.75 7.25 -8.56
CA GLY A 62 -7.09 6.08 -7.74
C GLY A 62 -6.28 4.85 -8.16
N ASP A 63 -6.11 4.66 -9.47
CA ASP A 63 -5.25 3.60 -10.02
C ASP A 63 -3.79 3.81 -9.60
N ARG A 64 -3.29 5.04 -9.72
CA ARG A 64 -1.94 5.39 -9.27
C ARG A 64 -1.75 5.19 -7.78
N LEU A 65 -2.70 5.64 -6.96
CA LEU A 65 -2.65 5.43 -5.53
C LEU A 65 -2.61 3.94 -5.20
N PHE A 66 -3.45 3.13 -5.84
CA PHE A 66 -3.47 1.69 -5.67
C PHE A 66 -2.11 1.06 -6.02
N ASP A 67 -1.51 1.49 -7.13
CA ASP A 67 -0.18 1.04 -7.51
C ASP A 67 0.88 1.35 -6.44
N LEU A 68 0.85 2.56 -5.87
CA LEU A 68 1.82 2.96 -4.86
C LEU A 68 1.66 2.18 -3.56
N VAL A 69 0.43 2.05 -3.07
CA VAL A 69 0.18 1.30 -1.82
C VAL A 69 0.51 -0.18 -1.99
N THR A 70 0.39 -0.75 -3.20
CA THR A 70 0.81 -2.13 -3.54
C THR A 70 2.28 -2.23 -3.96
N GLN A 71 3.09 -1.20 -3.72
CA GLN A 71 4.52 -1.17 -4.04
C GLN A 71 4.83 -1.44 -5.52
N ASN A 72 3.93 -1.02 -6.41
CA ASN A 72 3.99 -1.16 -7.87
C ASN A 72 4.06 -2.62 -8.35
N ARG A 73 3.55 -3.60 -7.60
CA ARG A 73 3.59 -5.01 -8.02
C ARG A 73 2.70 -5.35 -9.23
N LYS A 74 1.66 -4.56 -9.50
CA LYS A 74 0.72 -4.75 -10.63
C LYS A 74 0.02 -6.11 -10.64
N ASP A 75 -0.16 -6.72 -9.47
CA ASP A 75 -0.87 -7.99 -9.28
C ASP A 75 -2.36 -7.79 -8.90
N GLU A 76 -2.80 -6.53 -8.82
CA GLU A 76 -4.15 -6.11 -8.39
C GLU A 76 -4.50 -6.59 -6.98
N LYS A 77 -3.50 -6.79 -6.12
CA LYS A 77 -3.69 -7.33 -4.76
C LYS A 77 -3.00 -6.45 -3.73
N LEU A 78 -3.79 -5.77 -2.90
CA LEU A 78 -3.30 -5.08 -1.72
C LEU A 78 -3.36 -6.02 -0.52
N THR A 79 -2.20 -6.40 0.03
CA THR A 79 -2.13 -7.27 1.22
C THR A 79 -2.10 -6.45 2.52
N PHE A 80 -2.22 -7.12 3.66
CA PHE A 80 -2.11 -6.44 4.95
C PHE A 80 -0.73 -5.79 5.12
N GLU A 81 0.34 -6.44 4.64
CA GLU A 81 1.68 -5.86 4.69
C GLU A 81 1.78 -4.56 3.89
N ASP A 82 1.19 -4.51 2.70
CA ASP A 82 1.13 -3.31 1.88
C ASP A 82 0.39 -2.17 2.57
N LEU A 83 -0.75 -2.48 3.21
CA LEU A 83 -1.53 -1.50 3.95
C LEU A 83 -0.69 -0.89 5.09
N VAL A 84 -0.01 -1.73 5.86
CA VAL A 84 0.83 -1.27 6.98
C VAL A 84 2.04 -0.49 6.48
N ILE A 85 2.71 -0.93 5.41
CA ILE A 85 3.86 -0.22 4.83
C ILE A 85 3.45 1.16 4.31
N SER A 86 2.37 1.23 3.54
CA SER A 86 1.90 2.47 2.94
C SER A 86 1.39 3.47 3.99
N LYS A 87 0.58 3.01 4.96
CA LYS A 87 0.17 3.82 6.12
C LYS A 87 1.37 4.27 6.94
N GLY A 88 2.33 3.37 7.17
CA GLY A 88 3.56 3.68 7.91
C GLY A 88 4.38 4.76 7.22
N THR A 89 4.44 4.74 5.89
CA THR A 89 5.13 5.74 5.07
C THR A 89 4.39 7.09 5.10
N TYR A 90 3.10 7.10 4.80
CA TYR A 90 2.33 8.34 4.65
C TYR A 90 1.96 9.02 5.98
N GLU A 91 1.64 8.26 7.02
CA GLU A 91 1.14 8.82 8.30
C GLU A 91 2.22 8.95 9.37
N LYS A 92 3.26 8.11 9.31
CA LYS A 92 4.29 7.99 10.36
C LYS A 92 5.71 8.19 9.83
N GLY A 93 5.88 8.34 8.52
CA GLY A 93 7.17 8.51 7.88
C GLY A 93 7.82 9.85 8.21
N THR A 94 9.10 9.95 7.88
CA THR A 94 9.81 11.23 7.86
C THR A 94 9.19 12.17 6.83
N LYS A 95 9.48 13.47 6.97
CA LYS A 95 9.02 14.47 6.02
C LYS A 95 9.39 14.12 4.58
N ASP A 96 10.62 13.67 4.36
CA ASP A 96 11.14 13.31 3.03
C ASP A 96 10.40 12.09 2.46
N GLU A 97 10.08 11.09 3.28
CA GLU A 97 9.30 9.91 2.85
C GLU A 97 7.86 10.28 2.46
N ILE A 98 7.22 11.18 3.22
CA ILE A 98 5.87 11.67 2.92
C ILE A 98 5.87 12.51 1.64
N GLU A 99 6.84 13.43 1.49
CA GLU A 99 6.99 14.26 0.29
C GLU A 99 7.25 13.40 -0.97
N GLU A 100 8.09 12.38 -0.86
CA GLU A 100 8.33 11.43 -1.94
C GLU A 100 7.06 10.63 -2.30
N PHE A 101 6.31 10.16 -1.31
CA PHE A 101 5.04 9.47 -1.56
C PHE A 101 4.04 10.38 -2.31
N ILE A 102 3.92 11.64 -1.90
CA ILE A 102 3.05 12.63 -2.56
C ILE A 102 3.54 12.91 -3.98
N TYR A 103 4.84 13.06 -4.18
CA TYR A 103 5.43 13.27 -5.51
C TYR A 103 5.08 12.11 -6.45
N GLN A 104 5.30 10.87 -6.00
CA GLN A 104 4.97 9.68 -6.78
C GLN A 104 3.48 9.55 -7.07
N LEU A 105 2.61 10.00 -6.16
CA LEU A 105 1.16 10.00 -6.35
C LEU A 105 0.71 11.01 -7.42
N LEU A 106 1.36 12.19 -7.45
CA LEU A 106 1.08 13.22 -8.45
C LEU A 106 1.64 12.88 -9.83
N ASP A 107 2.73 12.10 -9.87
CA ASP A 107 3.23 11.46 -11.10
C ASP A 107 2.31 10.29 -11.51
N VAL A 108 1.14 10.64 -12.08
CA VAL A 108 0.12 9.68 -12.51
C VAL A 108 0.57 8.80 -13.69
N SER A 109 1.55 9.24 -14.49
CA SER A 109 2.16 8.42 -15.56
C SER A 109 3.21 7.44 -15.02
N GLY A 110 3.81 7.74 -13.86
CA GLY A 110 4.90 6.95 -13.29
C GLY A 110 6.21 7.09 -14.06
N ASP A 111 6.39 8.18 -14.80
CA ASP A 111 7.59 8.43 -15.61
C ASP A 111 8.67 9.24 -14.88
N GLY A 112 8.45 9.56 -13.61
CA GLY A 112 9.33 10.38 -12.79
C GLY A 112 9.23 11.88 -13.10
N THR A 113 8.17 12.33 -13.77
CA THR A 113 7.92 13.74 -14.08
C THR A 113 6.47 14.11 -13.77
N VAL A 114 6.29 15.11 -12.90
CA VAL A 114 4.96 15.69 -12.69
C VAL A 114 4.68 16.70 -13.81
N GLY A 115 3.87 16.28 -14.78
CA GLY A 115 3.38 17.12 -15.88
C GLY A 115 2.38 18.19 -15.43
N ARG A 116 2.09 19.14 -16.32
CA ARG A 116 1.06 20.17 -16.15
C ARG A 116 -0.32 19.70 -16.59
#